data_AF-A0AB34K5F7-F1
#
_entry.id   AF-A0AB34K5F7-F1
#
_cell.length_a   1.000
_cell.length_b   1.000
_cell.length_c   1.000
_cell.angle_alpha   90.00
_cell.angle_beta   90.00
_cell.angle_gamma   90.00
#
_symmetry.space_group_name_H-M   'P 1'
#
loop_
_entity.id
_entity.type
_entity.pdbx_description
1 polymer ?
#
loop_
_entity_poly.entity_id
_entity_poly.type
_entity_poly.pdbx_seq_one_letter_code
_entity_poly.pdbx_strand_id
1 'polypeptide(L)'
;MVESNVSHSVSTSHRNYLIPKEILQAIIALGQYKGKTPAWRTLIGSFYAGFFVGIGGLFGITVAGGLDPDFAHDFPMVPKVLVGLTFWIALLLILSYGGDLFTGNLMYLLLARVNNRVTTLQMLKNWVIVYLGNFAACACIAYFLGYLTEFFKDDPFHAYVVHTAEKKVHYDWGVLVVRGIGANWLVCLAVCLAVASQDQFSRTVSCFLPVFAFATIGFEHSVANMFYASLGLFYGADTSFGEFIAKNLIPVTIGNFIGGPIMCGLGLHILYHVQTEPKTEAPSPSQLAEIEKKKQTSSQSTVSTNFMKRYVRKTGEVIRMAVDVTIALSADGKPESIMSWMRLISRGKAEGMVTDDEHGFMCLHWDGGCPVEDCTIALADEHVCHMLGYSRAELSTMTLRDISYADDATLSTRIMRRVLAKAENTRTEEAHVDVVSSA
;
A
#
# COMPACT_ATOMS: atom_id res chain seq x y z
N MET A 1 17.11 -5.01 -55.09
CA MET A 1 15.77 -5.17 -54.50
C MET A 1 15.97 -5.36 -53.01
N VAL A 2 15.33 -4.48 -52.25
CA VAL A 2 15.70 -4.08 -50.88
C VAL A 2 15.34 -5.15 -49.86
N GLU A 3 16.29 -5.46 -48.98
CA GLU A 3 16.14 -6.29 -47.79
C GLU A 3 15.01 -5.75 -46.91
N SER A 4 14.03 -6.61 -46.62
CA SER A 4 12.94 -6.32 -45.70
C SER A 4 13.47 -6.39 -44.27
N ASN A 5 13.75 -5.23 -43.68
CA ASN A 5 13.99 -5.05 -42.25
C ASN A 5 12.77 -5.53 -41.45
N VAL A 6 12.94 -6.66 -40.78
CA VAL A 6 12.07 -7.12 -39.70
C VAL A 6 12.24 -6.13 -38.54
N SER A 7 11.30 -5.20 -38.40
CA SER A 7 11.15 -4.41 -37.18
C SER A 7 10.75 -5.36 -36.05
N HIS A 8 11.72 -5.75 -35.23
CA HIS A 8 11.42 -6.33 -33.92
C HIS A 8 10.66 -5.28 -33.11
N SER A 9 9.33 -5.36 -33.12
CA SER A 9 8.50 -4.73 -32.10
C SER A 9 8.88 -5.38 -30.78
N VAL A 10 9.69 -4.69 -29.98
CA VAL A 10 9.88 -5.04 -28.58
C VAL A 10 8.53 -4.80 -27.91
N SER A 11 7.73 -5.86 -27.83
CA SER A 11 6.57 -5.95 -26.97
C SER A 11 7.06 -5.69 -25.55
N THR A 12 6.87 -4.47 -25.04
CA THR A 12 7.00 -4.18 -23.62
C THR A 12 5.98 -5.07 -22.89
N SER A 13 6.47 -6.17 -22.33
CA SER A 13 5.68 -7.07 -21.50
C SER A 13 5.04 -6.27 -20.37
N HIS A 14 3.73 -6.02 -20.47
CA HIS A 14 2.94 -5.56 -19.32
C HIS A 14 3.00 -6.68 -18.29
N ARG A 15 3.82 -6.52 -17.25
CA ARG A 15 3.90 -7.50 -16.16
C ARG A 15 2.57 -7.49 -15.42
N ASN A 16 1.87 -8.63 -15.39
CA ASN A 16 0.67 -8.84 -14.57
C ASN A 16 1.02 -9.11 -13.09
N TYR A 17 2.22 -8.73 -12.64
CA TYR A 17 2.66 -8.93 -11.27
C TYR A 17 3.68 -7.87 -10.85
N LEU A 18 3.76 -7.61 -9.54
CA LEU A 18 4.75 -6.73 -8.94
C LEU A 18 6.06 -7.46 -8.68
N ILE A 19 7.18 -6.81 -8.97
CA ILE A 19 8.50 -7.30 -8.56
C ILE A 19 8.76 -7.04 -7.06
N PRO A 20 9.71 -7.74 -6.41
CA PRO A 20 9.88 -7.65 -4.96
C PRO A 20 10.06 -6.24 -4.37
N LYS A 21 10.72 -5.33 -5.10
CA LYS A 21 10.86 -3.92 -4.70
C LYS A 21 9.51 -3.19 -4.68
N GLU A 22 8.67 -3.42 -5.68
CA GLU A 22 7.32 -2.86 -5.77
C GLU A 22 6.41 -3.46 -4.69
N ILE A 23 6.54 -4.76 -4.39
CA ILE A 23 5.84 -5.40 -3.26
C ILE A 23 6.19 -4.70 -1.95
N LEU A 24 7.49 -4.48 -1.67
CA LEU A 24 7.93 -3.79 -0.45
C LEU A 24 7.31 -2.39 -0.33
N GLN A 25 7.30 -1.61 -1.41
CA GLN A 25 6.69 -0.28 -1.44
C GLN A 25 5.17 -0.34 -1.18
N ALA A 26 4.46 -1.26 -1.83
CA ALA A 26 3.03 -1.46 -1.63
C ALA A 26 2.69 -1.86 -0.18
N ILE A 27 3.49 -2.75 0.42
CA ILE A 27 3.36 -3.18 1.81
C ILE A 27 3.57 -2.01 2.79
N ILE A 28 4.59 -1.17 2.55
CA ILE A 28 4.85 0.05 3.34
C ILE A 28 3.68 1.04 3.22
N ALA A 29 3.15 1.23 2.01
CA ALA A 29 2.00 2.11 1.78
C ALA A 29 0.73 1.61 2.47
N LEU A 30 0.46 0.31 2.42
CA LEU A 30 -0.64 -0.32 3.16
C LEU A 30 -0.48 -0.13 4.68
N GLY A 31 0.74 -0.27 5.20
CA GLY A 31 1.04 0.01 6.59
C GLY A 31 0.81 1.48 6.96
N GLN A 32 1.22 2.41 6.10
CA GLN A 32 0.94 3.84 6.31
C GLN A 32 -0.56 4.12 6.37
N TYR A 33 -1.33 3.56 5.43
CA TYR A 33 -2.79 3.69 5.40
C TYR A 33 -3.41 3.15 6.70
N LYS A 34 -3.14 1.89 7.04
CA LYS A 34 -3.70 1.22 8.22
C LYS A 34 -3.30 1.87 9.55
N GLY A 35 -2.09 2.43 9.64
CA GLY A 35 -1.63 3.14 10.84
C GLY A 35 -2.27 4.51 11.04
N LYS A 36 -2.72 5.16 9.96
CA LYS A 36 -3.41 6.47 10.00
C LYS A 36 -4.94 6.33 10.08
N THR A 37 -5.49 5.15 9.83
CA THR A 37 -6.92 4.87 9.94
C THR A 37 -7.46 5.15 11.35
N PRO A 38 -8.63 5.81 11.49
CA PRO A 38 -9.29 6.02 12.78
C PRO A 38 -9.63 4.70 13.49
N ALA A 39 -9.54 4.70 14.82
CA ALA A 39 -9.69 3.51 15.67
C ALA A 39 -11.00 2.73 15.43
N TRP A 40 -12.12 3.44 15.24
CA TRP A 40 -13.42 2.80 15.00
C TRP A 40 -13.48 2.04 13.67
N ARG A 41 -12.82 2.54 12.61
CA ARG A 41 -12.75 1.84 11.31
C ARG A 41 -11.85 0.62 11.43
N THR A 42 -10.72 0.75 12.12
CA THR A 42 -9.83 -0.39 12.42
C THR A 42 -10.53 -1.47 13.22
N LEU A 43 -11.39 -1.09 14.18
CA LEU A 43 -12.17 -2.04 14.96
C LEU A 43 -13.19 -2.81 14.11
N ILE A 44 -13.89 -2.13 13.20
CA ILE A 44 -14.81 -2.78 12.25
C ILE A 44 -14.03 -3.72 11.32
N GLY A 45 -12.93 -3.24 10.74
CA GLY A 45 -12.07 -4.04 9.87
C GLY A 45 -11.47 -5.26 10.56
N SER A 46 -11.13 -5.15 11.85
CA SER A 46 -10.62 -6.27 12.63
C SER A 46 -11.70 -7.24 13.05
N PHE A 47 -12.92 -6.76 13.29
CA PHE A 47 -14.06 -7.63 13.54
C PHE A 47 -14.36 -8.49 12.30
N TYR A 48 -14.45 -7.91 11.11
CA TYR A 48 -14.64 -8.67 9.87
C TYR A 48 -13.51 -9.69 9.64
N ALA A 49 -12.27 -9.31 9.90
CA ALA A 49 -11.15 -10.22 9.70
C ALA A 49 -11.19 -11.43 10.65
N GLY A 50 -11.48 -11.22 11.94
CA GLY A 50 -11.66 -12.32 12.89
C GLY A 50 -12.88 -13.18 12.56
N PHE A 51 -13.95 -12.57 12.04
CA PHE A 51 -15.14 -13.29 11.59
C PHE A 51 -14.82 -14.22 10.42
N PHE A 52 -14.08 -13.75 9.40
CA PHE A 52 -13.65 -14.60 8.28
C PHE A 52 -12.69 -15.71 8.70
N VAL A 53 -11.80 -15.47 9.67
CA VAL A 53 -11.00 -16.54 10.29
C VAL A 53 -11.90 -17.60 10.94
N GLY A 54 -12.94 -17.17 11.67
CA GLY A 54 -13.89 -18.09 12.27
C GLY A 54 -14.71 -18.88 11.24
N ILE A 55 -15.09 -18.30 10.11
CA ILE A 55 -15.73 -19.03 9.00
C ILE A 55 -14.79 -20.12 8.47
N GLY A 56 -13.51 -19.80 8.25
CA GLY A 56 -12.51 -20.79 7.86
C GLY A 56 -12.35 -21.89 8.91
N GLY A 57 -12.40 -21.53 10.20
CA GLY A 57 -12.36 -22.47 11.32
C GLY A 57 -13.57 -23.40 11.37
N LEU A 58 -14.79 -22.87 11.25
CA LEU A 58 -16.03 -23.64 11.18
C LEU A 58 -15.99 -24.64 10.02
N PHE A 59 -15.59 -24.17 8.83
CA PHE A 59 -15.50 -25.02 7.66
C PHE A 59 -14.45 -26.12 7.85
N GLY A 60 -13.27 -25.78 8.38
CA GLY A 60 -12.20 -26.74 8.68
C GLY A 60 -12.63 -27.83 9.67
N ILE A 61 -13.32 -27.47 10.76
CA ILE A 61 -13.84 -28.44 11.72
C ILE A 61 -14.91 -29.33 11.06
N THR A 62 -15.77 -28.76 10.23
CA THR A 62 -16.83 -29.52 9.55
C THR A 62 -16.26 -30.62 8.67
N VAL A 63 -15.19 -30.34 7.93
CA VAL A 63 -14.59 -31.35 7.03
C VAL A 63 -13.67 -32.34 7.74
N ALA A 64 -12.98 -31.91 8.80
CA ALA A 64 -11.99 -32.73 9.48
C ALA A 64 -12.53 -33.49 10.69
N GLY A 65 -13.45 -32.88 11.44
CA GLY A 65 -14.07 -33.46 12.63
C GLY A 65 -15.22 -34.41 12.33
N GLY A 66 -15.74 -34.41 11.10
CA GLY A 66 -16.79 -35.33 10.66
C GLY A 66 -16.27 -36.68 10.16
N LEU A 67 -14.95 -36.88 10.17
CA LEU A 67 -14.33 -38.14 9.77
C LEU A 67 -14.57 -39.21 10.83
N ASP A 68 -14.68 -40.46 10.37
CA ASP A 68 -14.67 -41.62 11.24
C ASP A 68 -13.38 -41.63 12.10
N PRO A 69 -13.47 -41.82 13.43
CA PRO A 69 -12.30 -41.75 14.32
C PRO A 69 -11.20 -42.76 14.01
N ASP A 70 -11.55 -44.00 13.65
CA ASP A 70 -10.58 -45.05 13.34
C ASP A 70 -9.86 -44.72 12.02
N PHE A 71 -10.60 -44.24 11.02
CA PHE A 71 -10.01 -43.75 9.78
C PHE A 71 -9.07 -42.56 10.00
N ALA A 72 -9.46 -41.58 10.83
CA ALA A 72 -8.65 -40.41 11.13
C ALA A 72 -7.37 -40.77 11.90
N HIS A 73 -7.44 -41.81 12.75
CA HIS A 73 -6.30 -42.36 13.48
C HIS A 73 -5.32 -43.08 12.53
N ASP A 74 -5.83 -43.91 11.62
CA ASP A 74 -5.01 -44.67 10.66
C ASP A 74 -4.39 -43.76 9.58
N PHE A 75 -5.08 -42.67 9.22
CA PHE A 75 -4.64 -41.69 8.23
C PHE A 75 -4.53 -40.26 8.81
N PRO A 76 -3.58 -39.99 9.72
CA PRO A 76 -3.50 -38.73 10.46
C PRO A 76 -3.18 -37.50 9.60
N MET A 77 -2.77 -37.69 8.35
CA MET A 77 -2.61 -36.63 7.35
C MET A 77 -3.95 -36.10 6.85
N VAL A 78 -4.98 -36.95 6.73
CA VAL A 78 -6.24 -36.59 6.06
C VAL A 78 -6.96 -35.43 6.75
N PRO A 79 -7.19 -35.45 8.08
CA PRO A 79 -7.83 -34.31 8.75
C PRO A 79 -7.05 -33.01 8.53
N LYS A 80 -5.71 -33.06 8.56
CA LYS A 80 -4.85 -31.88 8.38
C LYS A 80 -4.94 -31.30 6.96
N VAL A 81 -4.95 -32.16 5.95
CA VAL A 81 -5.10 -31.74 4.54
C VAL A 81 -6.48 -31.11 4.32
N LEU A 82 -7.54 -31.69 4.89
CA LEU A 82 -8.90 -31.15 4.76
C LEU A 82 -9.03 -29.76 5.41
N VAL A 83 -8.44 -29.57 6.59
CA VAL A 83 -8.33 -28.22 7.20
C VAL A 83 -7.56 -27.29 6.27
N GLY A 84 -6.40 -27.71 5.72
CA GLY A 84 -5.64 -26.88 4.79
C GLY A 84 -6.41 -26.48 3.53
N LEU A 85 -7.16 -27.41 2.94
CA LEU A 85 -7.95 -27.21 1.72
C LEU A 85 -9.11 -26.23 1.90
N THR A 86 -9.57 -26.04 3.14
CA THR A 86 -10.73 -25.20 3.46
C THR A 86 -10.36 -23.87 4.12
N PHE A 87 -9.34 -23.86 4.98
CA PHE A 87 -9.03 -22.71 5.83
C PHE A 87 -8.51 -21.48 5.06
N TRP A 88 -7.89 -21.67 3.88
CA TRP A 88 -7.32 -20.59 3.07
C TRP A 88 -8.35 -19.55 2.60
N ILE A 89 -9.63 -19.91 2.52
CA ILE A 89 -10.70 -18.98 2.14
C ILE A 89 -10.77 -17.77 3.08
N ALA A 90 -10.40 -17.96 4.36
CA ALA A 90 -10.37 -16.88 5.35
C ALA A 90 -9.46 -15.75 4.90
N LEU A 91 -8.22 -16.05 4.48
CA LEU A 91 -7.27 -15.03 4.05
C LEU A 91 -7.72 -14.35 2.75
N LEU A 92 -8.27 -15.11 1.80
CA LEU A 92 -8.79 -14.53 0.56
C LEU A 92 -9.90 -13.52 0.84
N LEU A 93 -10.85 -13.85 1.71
CA LEU A 93 -11.95 -12.96 2.08
C LEU A 93 -11.44 -11.70 2.79
N ILE A 94 -10.50 -11.85 3.72
CA ILE A 94 -9.87 -10.73 4.44
C ILE A 94 -9.22 -9.76 3.46
N LEU A 95 -8.42 -10.27 2.53
CA LEU A 95 -7.69 -9.45 1.56
C LEU A 95 -8.63 -8.83 0.52
N SER A 96 -9.69 -9.52 0.12
CA SER A 96 -10.67 -9.01 -0.85
C SER A 96 -11.59 -7.95 -0.24
N TYR A 97 -11.97 -8.11 1.03
CA TYR A 97 -12.82 -7.15 1.75
C TYR A 97 -12.02 -5.97 2.33
N GLY A 98 -10.71 -6.11 2.49
CA GLY A 98 -9.84 -5.08 3.09
C GLY A 98 -9.82 -5.10 4.62
N GLY A 99 -10.03 -6.27 5.23
CA GLY A 99 -10.02 -6.44 6.69
C GLY A 99 -8.66 -6.16 7.35
N ASP A 100 -8.68 -6.01 8.67
CA ASP A 100 -7.50 -5.85 9.51
C ASP A 100 -7.24 -7.15 10.29
N LEU A 101 -6.38 -8.02 9.76
CA LEU A 101 -5.94 -9.21 10.47
C LEU A 101 -4.65 -8.92 11.21
N PHE A 102 -4.61 -9.23 12.52
CA PHE A 102 -3.47 -8.93 13.39
C PHE A 102 -2.14 -9.43 12.80
N THR A 103 -2.10 -10.69 12.40
CA THR A 103 -0.88 -11.37 11.94
C THR A 103 -0.28 -10.75 10.67
N GLY A 104 -1.11 -10.24 9.75
CA GLY A 104 -0.66 -9.44 8.60
C GLY A 104 -0.30 -8.00 8.96
N ASN A 105 -1.11 -7.36 9.84
CA ASN A 105 -0.86 -5.98 10.30
C ASN A 105 0.44 -5.83 11.10
N LEU A 106 0.92 -6.90 11.74
CA LEU A 106 2.27 -6.96 12.29
C LEU A 106 3.32 -6.56 11.22
N MET A 107 3.29 -7.20 10.06
CA MET A 107 4.23 -6.93 8.96
C MET A 107 4.02 -5.55 8.36
N TYR A 108 2.78 -5.19 7.99
CA TYR A 108 2.49 -3.90 7.37
C TYR A 108 3.00 -2.73 8.22
N LEU A 109 2.70 -2.74 9.52
CA LEU A 109 3.01 -1.62 10.40
C LEU A 109 4.45 -1.61 10.88
N LEU A 110 5.09 -2.77 11.06
CA LEU A 110 6.53 -2.77 11.34
C LEU A 110 7.29 -2.16 10.16
N LEU A 111 6.96 -2.55 8.92
CA LEU A 111 7.60 -2.01 7.73
C LEU A 111 7.31 -0.51 7.53
N ALA A 112 6.08 -0.07 7.75
CA ALA A 112 5.78 1.37 7.75
C ALA A 112 6.54 2.13 8.86
N ARG A 113 6.69 1.52 10.04
CA ARG A 113 7.38 2.14 11.18
C ARG A 113 8.88 2.28 10.95
N VAL A 114 9.57 1.24 10.48
CA VAL A 114 11.02 1.30 10.20
C VAL A 114 11.34 2.26 9.05
N ASN A 115 10.39 2.46 8.13
CA ASN A 115 10.46 3.46 7.06
C ASN A 115 9.91 4.84 7.46
N ASN A 116 9.67 5.10 8.75
CA ASN A 116 9.20 6.38 9.30
C ASN A 116 7.89 6.92 8.68
N ARG A 117 7.00 6.03 8.22
CA ARG A 117 5.69 6.40 7.65
C ARG A 117 4.58 6.52 8.69
N VAL A 118 4.77 5.89 9.85
CA VAL A 118 3.85 5.90 11.01
C VAL A 118 4.64 6.00 12.31
N THR A 119 4.01 6.55 13.35
CA THR A 119 4.62 6.61 14.69
C THR A 119 4.54 5.26 15.41
N THR A 120 5.40 5.02 16.40
CA THR A 120 5.31 3.81 17.25
C THR A 120 3.95 3.72 17.93
N LEU A 121 3.38 4.86 18.37
CA LEU A 121 2.07 4.90 19.00
C LEU A 121 0.94 4.49 18.03
N GLN A 122 0.98 4.95 16.78
CA GLN A 122 0.02 4.53 15.75
C GLN A 122 0.08 3.03 15.50
N MET A 123 1.30 2.47 15.42
CA MET A 123 1.52 1.03 15.26
C MET A 123 0.97 0.23 16.44
N LEU A 124 1.37 0.55 17.67
CA LEU A 124 0.93 -0.16 18.88
C LEU A 124 -0.59 -0.05 19.08
N LYS A 125 -1.16 1.13 18.87
CA LYS A 125 -2.61 1.35 18.95
C LYS A 125 -3.36 0.44 17.97
N ASN A 126 -2.89 0.35 16.72
CA ASN A 126 -3.51 -0.54 15.74
C ASN A 126 -3.39 -2.00 16.17
N TRP A 127 -2.19 -2.46 16.56
CA TRP A 127 -1.99 -3.85 16.99
C TRP A 127 -2.92 -4.26 18.13
N VAL A 128 -3.09 -3.42 19.15
CA VAL A 128 -4.00 -3.70 20.27
C VAL A 128 -5.45 -3.77 19.80
N ILE A 129 -5.93 -2.76 19.05
CA ILE A 129 -7.32 -2.74 18.56
C ILE A 129 -7.60 -3.94 17.66
N VAL A 130 -6.67 -4.28 16.78
CA VAL A 130 -6.84 -5.37 15.82
C VAL A 130 -6.83 -6.72 16.52
N TYR A 131 -5.90 -6.94 17.47
CA TYR A 131 -5.83 -8.19 18.23
C TYR A 131 -7.11 -8.43 19.04
N LEU A 132 -7.60 -7.40 19.74
CA LEU A 132 -8.83 -7.49 20.53
C LEU A 132 -10.08 -7.64 19.65
N GLY A 133 -10.18 -6.91 18.54
CA GLY A 133 -11.30 -7.03 17.62
C GLY A 133 -11.34 -8.37 16.88
N ASN A 134 -10.17 -8.91 16.50
CA ASN A 134 -10.06 -10.26 15.97
C ASN A 134 -10.54 -11.30 17.00
N PHE A 135 -10.10 -11.19 18.26
CA PHE A 135 -10.57 -12.08 19.33
C PHE A 135 -12.09 -11.99 19.47
N ALA A 136 -12.62 -10.79 19.68
CA ALA A 136 -14.05 -10.58 19.90
C ALA A 136 -14.90 -11.18 18.76
N ALA A 137 -14.45 -11.04 17.51
CA ALA A 137 -15.12 -11.64 16.38
C ALA A 137 -15.02 -13.18 16.35
N CYS A 138 -13.84 -13.74 16.63
CA CYS A 138 -13.65 -15.19 16.73
C CYS A 138 -14.49 -15.82 17.85
N ALA A 139 -14.62 -15.16 19.00
CA ALA A 139 -15.50 -15.59 20.09
C ALA A 139 -16.98 -15.47 19.71
N CYS A 140 -17.35 -14.35 19.07
CA CYS A 140 -18.72 -14.10 18.59
C CYS A 140 -19.17 -15.19 17.61
N ILE A 141 -18.39 -15.47 16.56
CA ILE A 141 -18.74 -16.49 15.58
C ILE A 141 -18.72 -17.91 16.16
N ALA A 142 -17.74 -18.22 17.03
CA ALA A 142 -17.72 -19.51 17.74
C ALA A 142 -18.99 -19.71 18.58
N TYR A 143 -19.46 -18.66 19.26
CA TYR A 143 -20.68 -18.72 20.06
C TYR A 143 -21.94 -18.82 19.20
N PHE A 144 -22.19 -17.84 18.32
CA PHE A 144 -23.45 -17.73 17.59
C PHE A 144 -23.60 -18.74 16.47
N LEU A 145 -22.53 -19.03 15.71
CA LEU A 145 -22.60 -19.91 14.55
C LEU A 145 -22.05 -21.33 14.81
N GLY A 146 -21.24 -21.50 15.86
CA GLY A 146 -20.70 -22.80 16.25
C GLY A 146 -21.47 -23.48 17.38
N TYR A 147 -21.67 -22.78 18.50
CA TYR A 147 -22.25 -23.35 19.71
C TYR A 147 -23.79 -23.29 19.74
N LEU A 148 -24.38 -22.10 19.55
CA LEU A 148 -25.84 -21.91 19.64
C LEU A 148 -26.63 -22.62 18.53
N THR A 149 -25.99 -22.93 17.41
CA THR A 149 -26.57 -23.72 16.32
C THR A 149 -26.56 -25.22 16.60
N GLU A 150 -25.97 -25.66 17.72
CA GLU A 150 -25.72 -27.06 18.09
C GLU A 150 -24.95 -27.86 17.04
N PHE A 151 -24.24 -27.19 16.13
CA PHE A 151 -23.68 -27.81 14.93
C PHE A 151 -22.60 -28.87 15.21
N PHE A 152 -21.92 -28.80 16.35
CA PHE A 152 -20.87 -29.75 16.77
C PHE A 152 -21.18 -30.43 18.11
N LYS A 153 -22.46 -30.55 18.47
CA LYS A 153 -22.90 -31.11 19.76
C LYS A 153 -22.71 -32.62 19.87
N ASP A 154 -22.89 -33.33 18.77
CA ASP A 154 -22.82 -34.78 18.72
C ASP A 154 -21.45 -35.26 18.20
N ASP A 155 -21.06 -36.48 18.57
CA ASP A 155 -19.87 -37.12 18.03
C ASP A 155 -20.04 -37.49 16.54
N PRO A 156 -18.96 -37.46 15.73
CA PRO A 156 -17.55 -37.27 16.13
C PRO A 156 -17.10 -35.80 16.29
N PHE A 157 -17.98 -34.83 15.98
CA PHE A 157 -17.60 -33.43 15.97
C PHE A 157 -17.29 -32.88 17.36
N HIS A 158 -18.09 -33.24 18.37
CA HIS A 158 -17.91 -32.79 19.75
C HIS A 158 -16.52 -33.15 20.27
N ALA A 159 -16.15 -34.44 20.22
CA ALA A 159 -14.83 -34.91 20.59
C ALA A 159 -13.70 -34.19 19.83
N TYR A 160 -13.86 -33.96 18.51
CA TYR A 160 -12.84 -33.27 17.72
C TYR A 160 -12.62 -31.82 18.16
N VAL A 161 -13.71 -31.08 18.43
CA VAL A 161 -13.66 -29.69 18.89
C VAL A 161 -12.98 -29.58 20.24
N VAL A 162 -13.39 -30.41 21.20
CA VAL A 162 -12.81 -30.46 22.57
C VAL A 162 -11.33 -30.81 22.50
N HIS A 163 -11.00 -31.91 21.82
CA HIS A 163 -9.62 -32.37 21.69
C HIS A 163 -8.70 -31.32 21.03
N THR A 164 -9.22 -30.59 20.02
CA THR A 164 -8.44 -29.55 19.34
C THR A 164 -8.05 -28.41 20.28
N ALA A 165 -8.94 -28.00 21.19
CA ALA A 165 -8.66 -26.95 22.16
C ALA A 165 -7.69 -27.41 23.26
N GLU A 166 -7.89 -28.60 23.82
CA GLU A 166 -7.04 -29.16 24.88
C GLU A 166 -5.62 -29.41 24.38
N LYS A 167 -5.49 -30.05 23.21
CA LYS A 167 -4.19 -30.34 22.60
C LYS A 167 -3.31 -29.08 22.44
N LYS A 168 -3.93 -27.93 22.20
CA LYS A 168 -3.22 -26.65 22.00
C LYS A 168 -2.59 -26.09 23.28
N VAL A 169 -3.09 -26.44 24.46
CA VAL A 169 -2.52 -26.00 25.75
C VAL A 169 -1.50 -27.00 26.32
N HIS A 170 -1.42 -28.21 25.76
CA HIS A 170 -0.48 -29.25 26.16
C HIS A 170 0.87 -29.22 25.44
N TYR A 171 1.05 -28.35 24.44
CA TYR A 171 2.35 -28.18 23.80
C TYR A 171 3.33 -27.43 24.69
N ASP A 172 4.61 -27.80 24.59
CA ASP A 172 5.69 -27.02 25.19
C ASP A 172 5.75 -25.60 24.61
N TRP A 173 6.08 -24.64 25.47
CA TRP A 173 6.09 -23.22 25.13
C TRP A 173 7.02 -22.91 23.93
N GLY A 174 8.24 -23.47 23.94
CA GLY A 174 9.19 -23.31 22.83
C GLY A 174 8.70 -23.90 21.51
N VAL A 175 7.98 -25.02 21.55
CA VAL A 175 7.40 -25.65 20.36
C VAL A 175 6.33 -24.75 19.76
N LEU A 176 5.48 -24.14 20.59
CA LEU A 176 4.45 -23.21 20.14
C LEU A 176 5.03 -21.94 19.51
N VAL A 177 6.13 -21.41 20.05
CA VAL A 177 6.84 -20.28 19.44
C VAL A 177 7.33 -20.65 18.04
N VAL A 178 8.03 -21.78 17.88
CA VAL A 178 8.55 -22.20 16.57
C VAL A 178 7.44 -22.49 15.56
N ARG A 179 6.37 -23.16 16.00
CA ARG A 179 5.18 -23.35 15.15
C ARG A 179 4.53 -22.02 14.76
N GLY A 180 4.51 -21.04 15.68
CA GLY A 180 4.04 -19.69 15.41
C GLY A 180 4.89 -18.94 14.38
N ILE A 181 6.21 -19.15 14.39
CA ILE A 181 7.13 -18.59 13.39
C ILE A 181 6.76 -19.08 12.01
N GLY A 182 6.67 -20.40 11.83
CA GLY A 182 6.33 -21.02 10.56
C GLY A 182 4.96 -20.56 10.03
N ALA A 183 3.95 -20.50 10.90
CA ALA A 183 2.61 -20.03 10.53
C ALA A 183 2.65 -18.63 9.94
N ASN A 184 3.17 -17.66 10.69
CA ASN A 184 3.04 -16.27 10.25
C ASN A 184 4.05 -15.88 9.17
N TRP A 185 5.16 -16.60 9.04
CA TRP A 185 6.02 -16.46 7.87
C TRP A 185 5.25 -16.80 6.57
N LEU A 186 4.52 -17.92 6.56
CA LEU A 186 3.70 -18.34 5.40
C LEU A 186 2.47 -17.45 5.18
N VAL A 187 1.80 -16.98 6.25
CA VAL A 187 0.69 -16.02 6.12
C VAL A 187 1.17 -14.69 5.51
N CYS A 188 2.28 -14.14 6.00
CA CYS A 188 2.84 -12.90 5.45
C CYS A 188 3.39 -13.10 4.03
N LEU A 189 3.92 -14.28 3.72
CA LEU A 189 4.29 -14.63 2.34
C LEU A 189 3.07 -14.66 1.41
N ALA A 190 1.96 -15.28 1.82
CA ALA A 190 0.71 -15.26 1.06
C ALA A 190 0.21 -13.83 0.83
N VAL A 191 0.30 -12.97 1.84
CA VAL A 191 0.00 -11.54 1.72
C VAL A 191 0.89 -10.86 0.67
N CYS A 192 2.21 -11.06 0.72
CA CYS A 192 3.14 -10.49 -0.25
C CYS A 192 2.85 -10.97 -1.68
N LEU A 193 2.57 -12.26 -1.88
CA LEU A 193 2.21 -12.82 -3.19
C LEU A 193 0.86 -12.32 -3.69
N ALA A 194 -0.12 -12.17 -2.78
CA ALA A 194 -1.42 -11.61 -3.10
C ALA A 194 -1.35 -10.13 -3.48
N VAL A 195 -0.46 -9.35 -2.84
CA VAL A 195 -0.16 -7.96 -3.24
C VAL A 195 0.58 -7.92 -4.57
N ALA A 196 1.43 -8.91 -4.85
CA ALA A 196 2.12 -9.01 -6.12
C ALA A 196 1.19 -9.31 -7.29
N SER A 197 0.02 -9.90 -7.05
CA SER A 197 -0.91 -10.33 -8.09
C SER A 197 -1.78 -9.18 -8.60
N GLN A 198 -1.79 -8.93 -9.93
CA GLN A 198 -2.62 -7.89 -10.56
C GLN A 198 -4.00 -8.41 -11.05
N ASP A 199 -4.30 -9.68 -10.83
CA ASP A 199 -5.58 -10.31 -11.16
C ASP A 199 -6.10 -11.18 -10.00
N GLN A 200 -7.42 -11.39 -9.97
CA GLN A 200 -8.08 -12.11 -8.88
C GLN A 200 -7.74 -13.61 -8.83
N PHE A 201 -7.45 -14.23 -9.97
CA PHE A 201 -7.12 -15.66 -10.02
C PHE A 201 -5.73 -15.90 -9.41
N SER A 202 -4.71 -15.15 -9.84
CA SER A 202 -3.36 -15.21 -9.26
C SER A 202 -3.37 -14.86 -7.78
N ARG A 203 -4.19 -13.90 -7.36
CA ARG A 203 -4.38 -13.54 -5.95
C ARG A 203 -4.97 -14.69 -5.13
N THR A 204 -5.93 -15.41 -5.70
CA THR A 204 -6.57 -16.59 -5.09
C THR A 204 -5.54 -17.70 -4.88
N VAL A 205 -4.78 -18.04 -5.93
CA VAL A 205 -3.72 -19.07 -5.85
C VAL A 205 -2.62 -18.67 -4.86
N SER A 206 -2.24 -17.39 -4.85
CA SER A 206 -1.24 -16.82 -3.92
C SER A 206 -1.66 -16.90 -2.46
N CYS A 207 -2.96 -16.81 -2.17
CA CYS A 207 -3.50 -17.05 -0.83
C CYS A 207 -3.56 -18.55 -0.51
N PHE A 208 -4.00 -19.36 -1.48
CA PHE A 208 -4.19 -20.80 -1.30
C PHE A 208 -2.91 -21.51 -0.89
N LEU A 209 -1.83 -21.42 -1.67
CA LEU A 209 -0.67 -22.30 -1.49
C LEU A 209 0.01 -22.16 -0.12
N PRO A 210 0.36 -20.96 0.38
CA PRO A 210 1.05 -20.85 1.66
C PRO A 210 0.13 -21.14 2.85
N VAL A 211 -1.18 -20.82 2.73
CA VAL A 211 -2.15 -21.13 3.79
C VAL A 211 -2.43 -22.62 3.87
N PHE A 212 -2.63 -23.27 2.72
CA PHE A 212 -2.74 -24.73 2.62
C PHE A 212 -1.54 -25.41 3.26
N ALA A 213 -0.32 -24.95 2.96
CA ALA A 213 0.90 -25.50 3.51
C ALA A 213 0.96 -25.38 5.04
N PHE A 214 0.81 -24.18 5.62
CA PHE A 214 0.97 -24.02 7.07
C PHE A 214 -0.10 -24.78 7.86
N ALA A 215 -1.33 -24.79 7.37
CA ALA A 215 -2.45 -25.47 8.01
C ALA A 215 -2.27 -27.01 7.96
N THR A 216 -1.85 -27.54 6.80
CA THR A 216 -1.57 -28.98 6.65
C THR A 216 -0.39 -29.44 7.50
N ILE A 217 0.65 -28.62 7.63
CA ILE A 217 1.81 -28.91 8.51
C ILE A 217 1.38 -28.92 9.99
N GLY A 218 0.39 -28.12 10.35
CA GLY A 218 -0.07 -27.96 11.74
C GLY A 218 0.71 -26.88 12.49
N PHE A 219 1.09 -25.80 11.80
CA PHE A 219 1.62 -24.61 12.44
C PHE A 219 0.52 -23.83 13.17
N GLU A 220 0.93 -23.00 14.14
CA GLU A 220 0.02 -22.38 15.10
C GLU A 220 -0.19 -20.89 14.78
N HIS A 221 -1.46 -20.49 14.62
CA HIS A 221 -1.82 -19.12 14.25
C HIS A 221 -2.67 -18.49 15.35
N SER A 222 -2.18 -17.39 15.94
CA SER A 222 -2.78 -16.73 17.12
C SER A 222 -4.27 -16.46 16.96
N VAL A 223 -4.71 -15.86 15.84
CA VAL A 223 -6.12 -15.54 15.62
C VAL A 223 -6.97 -16.79 15.35
N ALA A 224 -6.41 -17.82 14.70
CA ALA A 224 -7.13 -19.08 14.50
C ALA A 224 -7.34 -19.78 15.84
N ASN A 225 -6.32 -19.74 16.70
CA ASN A 225 -6.38 -20.29 18.04
C ASN A 225 -7.39 -19.56 18.93
N MET A 226 -7.62 -18.26 18.75
CA MET A 226 -8.72 -17.55 19.43
C MET A 226 -10.07 -18.19 19.12
N PHE A 227 -10.32 -18.57 17.86
CA PHE A 227 -11.54 -19.26 17.44
C PHE A 227 -11.61 -20.67 18.04
N TYR A 228 -10.57 -21.50 17.86
CA TYR A 228 -10.57 -22.87 18.37
C TYR A 228 -10.70 -22.93 19.90
N ALA A 229 -10.04 -22.01 20.61
CA ALA A 229 -10.19 -21.88 22.06
C ALA A 229 -11.61 -21.53 22.46
N SER A 230 -12.18 -20.51 21.84
CA SER A 230 -13.53 -20.04 22.16
C SER A 230 -14.55 -21.15 21.95
N LEU A 231 -14.48 -21.82 20.79
CA LEU A 231 -15.40 -22.91 20.47
C LEU A 231 -15.23 -24.11 21.41
N GLY A 232 -13.99 -24.57 21.64
CA GLY A 232 -13.72 -25.69 22.55
C GLY A 232 -14.18 -25.42 23.98
N LEU A 233 -13.97 -24.21 24.49
CA LEU A 233 -14.45 -23.81 25.81
C LEU A 233 -15.98 -23.81 25.90
N PHE A 234 -16.69 -23.36 24.86
CA PHE A 234 -18.16 -23.44 24.85
C PHE A 234 -18.67 -24.88 24.82
N TYR A 235 -17.93 -25.80 24.19
CA TYR A 235 -18.25 -27.23 24.16
C TYR A 235 -17.67 -28.05 25.34
N GLY A 236 -17.05 -27.39 26.33
CA GLY A 236 -16.65 -28.01 27.59
C GLY A 236 -15.24 -28.61 27.63
N ALA A 237 -14.30 -28.09 26.84
CA ALA A 237 -12.89 -28.48 26.93
C ALA A 237 -12.32 -28.28 28.35
N ASP A 238 -11.49 -29.21 28.81
CA ASP A 238 -10.83 -29.19 30.13
C ASP A 238 -9.63 -28.21 30.14
N THR A 239 -9.94 -26.94 29.94
CA THR A 239 -8.99 -25.84 30.09
C THR A 239 -9.74 -24.57 30.44
N SER A 240 -9.02 -23.57 30.97
CA SER A 240 -9.60 -22.25 31.22
C SER A 240 -9.14 -21.25 30.17
N PHE A 241 -9.90 -20.16 30.02
CA PHE A 241 -9.50 -19.05 29.15
C PHE A 241 -8.14 -18.45 29.55
N GLY A 242 -7.87 -18.34 30.86
CA GLY A 242 -6.60 -17.86 31.39
C GLY A 242 -5.44 -18.80 31.07
N GLU A 243 -5.66 -20.11 31.20
CA GLU A 243 -4.68 -21.12 30.83
C GLU A 243 -4.39 -21.10 29.33
N PHE A 244 -5.43 -21.00 28.49
CA PHE A 244 -5.26 -20.92 27.04
C PHE A 244 -4.45 -19.68 26.63
N ILE A 245 -4.71 -18.53 27.26
CA ILE A 245 -3.91 -17.32 27.03
C ILE A 245 -2.45 -17.58 27.38
N ALA A 246 -2.18 -18.09 28.58
CA ALA A 246 -0.83 -18.24 29.11
C ALA A 246 -0.01 -19.31 28.37
N LYS A 247 -0.61 -20.48 28.15
CA LYS A 247 0.06 -21.65 27.56
C LYS A 247 0.04 -21.64 26.04
N ASN A 248 -0.96 -21.05 25.39
CA ASN A 248 -1.08 -21.05 23.93
C ASN A 248 -0.94 -19.68 23.27
N LEU A 249 -1.84 -18.71 23.56
CA LEU A 249 -1.88 -17.47 22.77
C LEU A 249 -0.62 -16.63 22.89
N ILE A 250 -0.03 -16.50 24.07
CA ILE A 250 1.21 -15.73 24.27
C ILE A 250 2.37 -16.32 23.44
N PRO A 251 2.78 -17.60 23.58
CA PRO A 251 3.89 -18.14 22.80
C PRO A 251 3.61 -18.11 21.29
N VAL A 252 2.39 -18.43 20.86
CA VAL A 252 2.03 -18.41 19.43
C VAL A 252 2.08 -16.99 18.87
N THR A 253 1.64 -15.98 19.63
CA THR A 253 1.70 -14.57 19.21
C THR A 253 3.14 -14.08 19.10
N ILE A 254 4.03 -14.48 20.01
CA ILE A 254 5.46 -14.20 19.93
C ILE A 254 6.06 -14.85 18.68
N GLY A 255 5.73 -16.13 18.44
CA GLY A 255 6.15 -16.83 17.23
C GLY A 255 5.66 -16.13 15.96
N ASN A 256 4.38 -15.74 15.93
CA ASN A 256 3.81 -15.01 14.80
C ASN A 256 4.50 -13.66 14.58
N PHE A 257 4.87 -12.95 15.66
CA PHE A 257 5.66 -11.72 15.55
C PHE A 257 7.07 -11.97 15.00
N ILE A 258 7.71 -13.08 15.32
CA ILE A 258 9.03 -13.38 14.74
C ILE A 258 8.88 -13.78 13.25
N GLY A 259 7.93 -14.66 12.92
CA GLY A 259 7.78 -15.17 11.55
C GLY A 259 7.30 -14.14 10.53
N GLY A 260 6.29 -13.34 10.89
CA GLY A 260 5.68 -12.39 9.96
C GLY A 260 6.55 -11.14 9.75
N PRO A 261 6.55 -10.19 10.69
CA PRO A 261 7.22 -8.92 10.48
C PRO A 261 8.75 -9.00 10.50
N ILE A 262 9.37 -9.90 11.27
CA ILE A 262 10.85 -10.01 11.29
C ILE A 262 11.34 -10.85 10.11
N MET A 263 10.97 -12.14 10.01
CA MET A 263 11.52 -13.00 8.96
C MET A 263 11.00 -12.66 7.56
N CYS A 264 9.69 -12.48 7.38
CA CYS A 264 9.14 -12.12 6.07
C CYS A 264 9.34 -10.62 5.78
N GLY A 265 8.85 -9.76 6.67
CA GLY A 265 8.86 -8.31 6.49
C GLY A 265 10.26 -7.71 6.44
N LEU A 266 11.01 -7.75 7.55
CA LEU A 266 12.35 -7.18 7.61
C LEU A 266 13.32 -7.93 6.69
N GLY A 267 13.14 -9.23 6.46
CA GLY A 267 13.89 -9.97 5.42
C GLY A 267 13.71 -9.35 4.04
N LEU A 268 12.46 -9.13 3.60
CA LEU A 268 12.15 -8.43 2.35
C LEU A 268 12.73 -7.01 2.35
N HIS A 269 12.61 -6.30 3.47
CA HIS A 269 13.13 -4.95 3.60
C HIS A 269 14.66 -4.91 3.45
N ILE A 270 15.42 -5.76 4.13
CA ILE A 270 16.89 -5.80 4.03
C ILE A 270 17.33 -6.10 2.59
N LEU A 271 16.64 -7.01 1.91
CA LEU A 271 16.96 -7.38 0.52
C LEU A 271 16.77 -6.23 -0.48
N TYR A 272 15.74 -5.38 -0.28
CA TYR A 272 15.32 -4.41 -1.30
C TYR A 272 15.36 -2.94 -0.86
N HIS A 273 15.64 -2.65 0.42
CA HIS A 273 15.81 -1.29 0.93
C HIS A 273 17.15 -0.66 0.55
N VAL A 274 18.14 -1.46 0.11
CA VAL A 274 19.47 -0.99 -0.35
C VAL A 274 19.42 -0.35 -1.75
N GLN A 275 18.25 -0.20 -2.37
CA GLN A 275 18.08 0.59 -3.61
C GLN A 275 17.12 1.76 -3.43
N THR A 276 17.15 2.41 -2.27
CA THR A 276 16.82 3.83 -2.26
C THR A 276 17.95 4.54 -2.99
N GLU A 277 17.63 5.15 -4.13
CA GLU A 277 18.42 6.27 -4.64
C GLU A 277 18.82 7.19 -3.47
N PRO A 278 20.01 7.79 -3.52
CA PRO A 278 20.47 8.64 -2.43
C PRO A 278 19.34 9.60 -2.08
N LYS A 279 18.94 9.60 -0.79
CA LYS A 279 18.15 10.72 -0.26
C LYS A 279 18.85 11.96 -0.76
N THR A 280 18.21 12.71 -1.66
CA THR A 280 18.63 14.05 -1.98
C THR A 280 18.76 14.73 -0.62
N GLU A 281 20.00 15.01 -0.19
CA GLU A 281 20.23 15.69 1.06
C GLU A 281 19.35 16.93 1.04
N ALA A 282 18.67 17.19 2.16
CA ALA A 282 17.99 18.46 2.33
C ALA A 282 19.00 19.56 1.96
N PRO A 283 18.60 20.56 1.15
CA PRO A 283 19.52 21.59 0.70
C PRO A 283 20.28 22.13 1.90
N SER A 284 21.61 22.21 1.78
CA SER A 284 22.48 22.62 2.89
C SER A 284 22.01 23.96 3.47
N PRO A 285 22.34 24.30 4.72
CA PRO A 285 21.98 25.59 5.30
C PRO A 285 22.40 26.79 4.42
N SER A 286 23.46 26.65 3.61
CA SER A 286 23.85 27.65 2.61
C SER A 286 22.90 27.71 1.40
N GLN A 287 22.38 26.57 0.92
CA GLN A 287 21.38 26.51 -0.14
C GLN A 287 20.00 26.97 0.33
N LEU A 288 19.60 26.64 1.57
CA LEU A 288 18.39 27.19 2.21
C LEU A 288 18.50 28.70 2.41
N ALA A 289 19.66 29.20 2.84
CA ALA A 289 19.92 30.64 2.94
C ALA A 289 19.93 31.35 1.57
N GLU A 290 20.32 30.67 0.49
CA GLU A 290 20.23 31.19 -0.87
C GLU A 290 18.78 31.23 -1.39
N ILE A 291 17.98 30.21 -1.04
CA ILE A 291 16.53 30.15 -1.35
C ILE A 291 15.76 31.17 -0.51
N GLU A 292 16.10 31.36 0.76
CA GLU A 292 15.52 32.37 1.65
C GLU A 292 15.96 33.78 1.27
N LYS A 293 17.23 33.99 0.87
CA LYS A 293 17.65 35.26 0.24
C LYS A 293 16.86 35.53 -1.04
N LYS A 294 16.67 34.54 -1.91
CA LYS A 294 15.86 34.70 -3.12
C LYS A 294 14.38 34.98 -2.81
N LYS A 295 13.83 34.43 -1.72
CA LYS A 295 12.47 34.74 -1.23
C LYS A 295 12.35 36.10 -0.56
N GLN A 296 13.39 36.57 0.16
CA GLN A 296 13.36 37.86 0.85
C GLN A 296 13.71 39.04 -0.05
N THR A 297 14.38 38.82 -1.18
CA THR A 297 14.68 39.88 -2.16
C THR A 297 13.54 40.12 -3.15
N SER A 298 12.44 39.36 -3.05
CA SER A 298 11.32 39.39 -3.98
C SER A 298 10.02 39.70 -3.21
N SER A 299 9.59 40.97 -3.24
CA SER A 299 8.27 41.41 -2.76
C SER A 299 7.18 41.04 -3.78
N GLN A 300 7.11 39.77 -4.17
CA GLN A 300 6.45 39.38 -5.42
C GLN A 300 5.13 38.65 -5.18
N SER A 301 4.05 39.22 -5.73
CA SER A 301 2.78 38.53 -5.93
C SER A 301 3.00 37.31 -6.83
N THR A 302 2.54 36.12 -6.41
CA THR A 302 2.59 34.90 -7.22
C THR A 302 1.21 34.51 -7.71
N VAL A 303 1.12 34.00 -8.95
CA VAL A 303 -0.14 33.52 -9.53
C VAL A 303 0.07 32.11 -10.05
N SER A 304 -0.82 31.20 -9.68
CA SER A 304 -0.76 29.79 -10.06
C SER A 304 -1.96 29.33 -10.88
N THR A 305 -1.75 28.42 -11.82
CA THR A 305 -2.83 27.72 -12.54
C THR A 305 -2.43 26.28 -12.84
N ASN A 306 -3.41 25.41 -13.07
CA ASN A 306 -3.18 24.05 -13.54
C ASN A 306 -3.82 23.82 -14.91
N PHE A 307 -3.23 22.93 -15.70
CA PHE A 307 -3.79 22.46 -16.97
C PHE A 307 -3.16 21.13 -17.38
N MET A 308 -3.75 20.47 -18.38
CA MET A 308 -3.17 19.26 -18.96
C MET A 308 -2.60 19.57 -20.34
N LYS A 309 -1.45 18.99 -20.67
CA LYS A 309 -0.78 19.15 -21.96
C LYS A 309 -0.06 17.87 -22.38
N ARG A 310 0.10 17.66 -23.69
CA ARG A 310 0.92 16.59 -24.25
C ARG A 310 2.37 17.02 -24.49
N TYR A 311 3.29 16.16 -24.11
CA TYR A 311 4.73 16.30 -24.33
C TYR A 311 5.25 15.15 -25.21
N VAL A 312 6.34 15.40 -25.94
CA VAL A 312 7.01 14.42 -26.79
C VAL A 312 8.32 14.02 -26.11
N ARG A 313 8.48 12.72 -25.87
CA ARG A 313 9.72 12.15 -25.32
C ARG A 313 10.82 12.16 -26.38
N LYS A 314 12.07 12.00 -25.93
CA LYS A 314 13.23 11.79 -26.82
C LYS A 314 13.05 10.61 -27.79
N THR A 315 12.27 9.61 -27.40
CA THR A 315 11.90 8.44 -28.22
C THR A 315 10.85 8.74 -29.30
N GLY A 316 10.24 9.92 -29.28
CA GLY A 316 9.10 10.29 -30.12
C GLY A 316 7.73 9.91 -29.54
N GLU A 317 7.69 9.24 -28.38
CA GLU A 317 6.44 8.88 -27.70
C GLU A 317 5.72 10.13 -27.16
N VAL A 318 4.41 10.20 -27.36
CA VAL A 318 3.57 11.29 -26.84
C VAL A 318 2.98 10.91 -25.49
N ILE A 319 3.33 11.65 -24.45
CA ILE A 319 2.82 11.50 -23.09
C ILE A 319 1.88 12.64 -22.71
N ARG A 320 0.94 12.39 -21.80
CA ARG A 320 0.10 13.44 -21.20
C ARG A 320 0.61 13.76 -19.81
N MET A 321 0.67 15.04 -19.49
CA MET A 321 1.09 15.52 -18.18
C MET A 321 0.09 16.53 -17.65
N ALA A 322 -0.22 16.45 -16.36
CA ALA A 322 -0.80 17.56 -15.61
C ALA A 322 0.34 18.52 -15.24
N VAL A 323 0.13 19.82 -15.46
CA VAL A 323 1.13 20.86 -15.25
C VAL A 323 0.54 21.93 -14.33
N ASP A 324 1.16 22.11 -13.17
CA ASP A 324 0.88 23.22 -12.25
C ASP A 324 1.96 24.30 -12.47
N VAL A 325 1.55 25.49 -12.93
CA VAL A 325 2.45 26.59 -13.23
C VAL A 325 2.29 27.70 -12.21
N THR A 326 3.40 28.21 -11.70
CA THR A 326 3.49 29.38 -10.84
C THR A 326 4.38 30.43 -11.48
N ILE A 327 3.91 31.67 -11.50
CA ILE A 327 4.63 32.82 -12.07
C ILE A 327 5.10 33.71 -10.92
N ALA A 328 6.37 34.05 -10.93
CA ALA A 328 6.93 35.09 -10.06
C ALA A 328 6.87 36.44 -10.79
N LEU A 329 6.27 37.46 -10.17
CA LEU A 329 6.10 38.80 -10.74
C LEU A 329 6.94 39.81 -9.98
N SER A 330 7.76 40.62 -10.65
CA SER A 330 8.49 41.75 -10.06
C SER A 330 7.58 42.74 -9.32
N ALA A 331 8.17 43.62 -8.52
CA ALA A 331 7.44 44.70 -7.82
C ALA A 331 6.61 45.57 -8.80
N ASP A 332 7.10 45.75 -10.03
CA ASP A 332 6.41 46.49 -11.10
C ASP A 332 5.36 45.63 -11.85
N GLY A 333 5.12 44.39 -11.43
CA GLY A 333 4.17 43.46 -12.04
C GLY A 333 4.67 42.71 -13.27
N LYS A 334 5.96 42.79 -13.59
CA LYS A 334 6.51 42.08 -14.75
C LYS A 334 6.88 40.64 -14.37
N PRO A 335 6.55 39.64 -15.19
CA PRO A 335 6.97 38.26 -14.93
C PRO A 335 8.49 38.11 -14.99
N GLU A 336 9.08 37.45 -14.00
CA GLU A 336 10.54 37.21 -13.91
C GLU A 336 10.92 35.74 -14.11
N SER A 337 10.05 34.80 -13.70
CA SER A 337 10.29 33.37 -13.89
C SER A 337 9.00 32.56 -13.91
N ILE A 338 9.05 31.42 -14.59
CA ILE A 338 7.95 30.46 -14.65
C ILE A 338 8.44 29.14 -14.03
N MET A 339 7.82 28.76 -12.92
CA MET A 339 8.04 27.49 -12.25
C MET A 339 6.91 26.53 -12.60
N SER A 340 7.23 25.34 -13.09
CA SER A 340 6.26 24.32 -13.50
C SER A 340 6.50 23.01 -12.74
N TRP A 341 5.46 22.50 -12.10
CA TRP A 341 5.41 21.15 -11.56
C TRP A 341 4.63 20.28 -12.53
N MET A 342 5.17 19.11 -12.83
CA MET A 342 4.62 18.19 -13.83
C MET A 342 4.33 16.84 -13.21
N ARG A 343 3.23 16.22 -13.65
CA ARG A 343 2.86 14.86 -13.27
C ARG A 343 2.47 14.06 -14.48
N LEU A 344 3.06 12.88 -14.65
CA LEU A 344 2.72 11.96 -15.73
C LEU A 344 1.30 11.40 -15.52
N ILE A 345 0.50 11.37 -16.60
CA ILE A 345 -0.82 10.75 -16.60
C ILE A 345 -0.74 9.47 -17.44
N SER A 346 -0.68 8.31 -16.78
CA SER A 346 -0.78 7.02 -17.44
C SER A 346 -2.22 6.73 -17.88
N ARG A 347 -2.39 6.06 -19.03
CA ARG A 347 -3.71 5.77 -19.63
C ARG A 347 -4.44 4.68 -18.81
N GLY A 348 -5.20 5.09 -17.80
CA GLY A 348 -6.26 4.30 -17.17
C GLY A 348 -7.63 4.65 -17.73
N LYS A 349 -8.52 3.67 -17.86
CA LYS A 349 -9.89 3.77 -18.40
C LYS A 349 -10.72 4.87 -17.73
N ALA A 350 -11.74 5.33 -18.45
CA ALA A 350 -12.70 6.38 -18.09
C ALA A 350 -13.09 6.42 -16.59
N GLU A 351 -13.21 7.65 -16.09
CA GLU A 351 -13.80 8.03 -14.79
C GLU A 351 -13.09 7.49 -13.53
N GLY A 352 -12.19 8.31 -12.97
CA GLY A 352 -11.56 8.08 -11.65
C GLY A 352 -10.04 7.98 -11.74
N MET A 353 -9.36 9.12 -11.67
CA MET A 353 -7.91 9.27 -11.78
C MET A 353 -7.14 8.37 -10.79
N VAL A 354 -6.34 7.45 -11.32
CA VAL A 354 -5.16 6.90 -10.65
C VAL A 354 -3.95 7.55 -11.32
N THR A 355 -3.18 8.33 -10.56
CA THR A 355 -1.95 9.00 -11.01
C THR A 355 -0.74 8.12 -10.69
N ASP A 356 0.19 7.99 -11.64
CA ASP A 356 1.55 7.58 -11.30
C ASP A 356 2.17 8.60 -10.34
N ASP A 357 2.99 8.11 -9.39
CA ASP A 357 3.67 8.89 -8.35
C ASP A 357 4.93 9.63 -8.89
N GLU A 358 5.09 9.79 -10.21
CA GLU A 358 6.19 10.56 -10.80
C GLU A 358 5.84 12.04 -10.90
N HIS A 359 6.35 12.82 -9.95
CA HIS A 359 6.31 14.28 -9.94
C HIS A 359 7.68 14.83 -10.34
N GLY A 360 7.70 15.76 -11.28
CA GLY A 360 8.91 16.44 -11.70
C GLY A 360 8.78 17.95 -11.68
N PHE A 361 9.92 18.62 -11.58
CA PHE A 361 10.03 20.06 -11.52
C PHE A 361 10.81 20.61 -12.73
N MET A 362 10.28 21.68 -13.33
CA MET A 362 10.92 22.40 -14.43
C MET A 362 10.76 23.92 -14.25
N CYS A 363 11.84 24.66 -14.49
CA CYS A 363 11.85 26.12 -14.49
C CYS A 363 12.19 26.62 -15.89
N LEU A 364 11.47 27.64 -16.35
CA LEU A 364 11.72 28.34 -17.61
C LEU A 364 12.22 29.75 -17.31
N HIS A 365 13.17 30.21 -18.12
CA HIS A 365 13.53 31.63 -18.14
C HIS A 365 12.55 32.36 -19.06
N TRP A 366 11.83 33.35 -18.52
CA TRP A 366 10.89 34.15 -19.29
C TRP A 366 10.97 35.61 -18.89
N ASP A 367 11.32 36.46 -19.85
CA ASP A 367 11.49 37.90 -19.70
C ASP A 367 10.24 38.71 -20.12
N GLY A 368 9.17 38.01 -20.51
CA GLY A 368 7.92 38.62 -21.01
C GLY A 368 7.98 39.09 -22.47
N GLY A 369 9.11 38.95 -23.16
CA GLY A 369 9.33 39.45 -24.53
C GLY A 369 8.99 38.46 -25.65
N CYS A 370 8.83 37.17 -25.32
CA CYS A 370 8.58 36.10 -26.29
C CYS A 370 7.41 35.18 -25.87
N PRO A 371 6.84 34.39 -26.81
CA PRO A 371 5.91 33.32 -26.47
C PRO A 371 6.54 32.33 -25.47
N VAL A 372 5.74 31.84 -24.52
CA VAL A 372 6.22 30.92 -23.46
C VAL A 372 6.80 29.64 -24.05
N GLU A 373 6.35 29.24 -25.24
CA GLU A 373 6.86 28.02 -25.86
C GLU A 373 8.27 28.17 -26.39
N ASP A 374 8.71 29.40 -26.66
CA ASP A 374 10.06 29.69 -27.14
C ASP A 374 11.05 29.92 -25.98
N CYS A 375 10.58 29.81 -24.74
CA CYS A 375 11.43 29.92 -23.56
C CYS A 375 12.34 28.71 -23.43
N THR A 376 13.60 28.99 -23.09
CA THR A 376 14.58 27.96 -22.76
C THR A 376 14.30 27.35 -21.39
N ILE A 377 14.59 26.05 -21.27
CA ILE A 377 14.46 25.33 -20.01
C ILE A 377 15.68 25.66 -19.14
N ALA A 378 15.48 26.50 -18.13
CA ALA A 378 16.55 26.94 -17.24
C ALA A 378 17.00 25.84 -16.26
N LEU A 379 16.04 25.02 -15.81
CA LEU A 379 16.30 23.93 -14.87
C LEU A 379 15.25 22.83 -15.05
N ALA A 380 15.68 21.57 -15.06
CA ALA A 380 14.82 20.41 -14.96
C ALA A 380 15.40 19.47 -13.90
N ASP A 381 14.54 18.90 -13.06
CA ASP A 381 14.94 17.85 -12.12
C ASP A 381 15.08 16.48 -12.83
N GLU A 382 15.61 15.50 -12.10
CA GLU A 382 15.86 14.17 -12.66
C GLU A 382 14.56 13.45 -13.05
N HIS A 383 13.44 13.76 -12.41
CA HIS A 383 12.14 13.19 -12.75
C HIS A 383 11.63 13.72 -14.10
N VAL A 384 11.74 15.02 -14.39
CA VAL A 384 11.41 15.55 -15.72
C VAL A 384 12.34 14.97 -16.79
N CYS A 385 13.64 14.84 -16.46
CA CYS A 385 14.62 14.17 -17.33
C CYS A 385 14.20 12.73 -17.64
N HIS A 386 13.81 11.96 -16.62
CA HIS A 386 13.34 10.58 -16.77
C HIS A 386 12.03 10.49 -17.56
N MET A 387 11.03 11.32 -17.20
CA MET A 387 9.72 11.34 -17.85
C MET A 387 9.81 11.68 -19.33
N LEU A 388 10.73 12.58 -19.74
CA LEU A 388 10.91 12.97 -21.13
C LEU A 388 12.01 12.18 -21.86
N GLY A 389 12.88 11.48 -21.13
CA GLY A 389 14.00 10.71 -21.67
C GLY A 389 15.19 11.56 -22.14
N TYR A 390 15.32 12.81 -21.67
CA TYR A 390 16.44 13.70 -21.98
C TYR A 390 17.34 13.86 -20.75
N SER A 391 18.64 14.07 -20.97
CA SER A 391 19.53 14.50 -19.89
C SER A 391 19.30 15.96 -19.52
N ARG A 392 19.74 16.37 -18.32
CA ARG A 392 19.66 17.78 -17.88
C ARG A 392 20.39 18.73 -18.83
N ALA A 393 21.55 18.30 -19.36
CA ALA A 393 22.32 19.11 -20.30
C ALA A 393 21.58 19.29 -21.64
N GLU A 394 20.91 18.24 -22.13
CA GLU A 394 20.08 18.34 -23.34
C GLU A 394 18.87 19.25 -23.11
N LEU A 395 18.13 19.08 -22.00
CA LEU A 395 16.99 19.94 -21.71
C LEU A 395 17.40 21.41 -21.59
N SER A 396 18.55 21.72 -20.99
CA SER A 396 19.01 23.11 -20.82
C SER A 396 19.27 23.88 -22.12
N THR A 397 19.41 23.19 -23.26
CA THR A 397 19.59 23.81 -24.58
C THR A 397 18.31 23.81 -25.41
N MET A 398 17.24 23.19 -24.91
CA MET A 398 15.96 23.08 -25.57
C MET A 398 14.98 24.15 -25.10
N THR A 399 13.98 24.40 -25.94
CA THR A 399 12.82 25.23 -25.63
C THR A 399 11.63 24.36 -25.22
N LEU A 400 10.63 24.98 -24.60
CA LEU A 400 9.38 24.29 -24.27
C LEU A 400 8.67 23.77 -25.54
N ARG A 401 8.84 24.44 -26.69
CA ARG A 401 8.30 24.04 -27.99
C ARG A 401 8.89 22.71 -28.45
N ASP A 402 10.19 22.49 -28.25
CA ASP A 402 10.90 21.29 -28.70
C ASP A 402 10.40 20.01 -28.03
N ILE A 403 9.89 20.12 -26.80
CA ILE A 403 9.34 18.99 -26.03
C ILE A 403 7.80 18.95 -26.01
N SER A 404 7.14 19.93 -26.61
CA SER A 404 5.66 20.00 -26.65
C SER A 404 5.10 19.26 -27.86
N TYR A 405 3.95 18.60 -27.70
CA TYR A 405 3.23 18.09 -28.86
C TYR A 405 2.75 19.24 -29.75
N ALA A 406 2.86 19.08 -31.08
CA ALA A 406 2.67 20.16 -32.05
C ALA A 406 1.32 20.90 -31.90
N ASP A 407 0.22 20.17 -31.71
CA ASP A 407 -1.12 20.78 -31.53
C ASP A 407 -1.25 21.57 -30.21
N ASP A 408 -0.43 21.24 -29.22
CA ASP A 408 -0.43 21.89 -27.91
C ASP A 408 0.70 22.95 -27.80
N ALA A 409 1.46 23.19 -28.88
CA ALA A 409 2.60 24.10 -28.92
C ALA A 409 2.23 25.58 -28.75
N THR A 410 0.94 25.93 -28.69
CA THR A 410 0.46 27.29 -28.38
C THR A 410 -0.40 27.32 -27.11
N LEU A 411 -0.59 26.17 -26.45
CA LEU A 411 -1.45 26.05 -25.28
C LEU A 411 -0.87 26.81 -24.08
N SER A 412 0.44 26.72 -23.87
CA SER A 412 1.13 27.34 -22.73
C SER A 412 1.01 28.87 -22.77
N THR A 413 1.22 29.49 -23.94
CA THR A 413 1.06 30.93 -24.15
C THR A 413 -0.41 31.36 -23.99
N ARG A 414 -1.38 30.57 -24.48
CA ARG A 414 -2.81 30.89 -24.28
C ARG A 414 -3.21 30.85 -22.81
N ILE A 415 -2.75 29.86 -22.05
CA ILE A 415 -2.98 29.77 -20.61
C ILE A 415 -2.29 30.93 -19.90
N MET A 416 -1.02 31.20 -20.22
CA MET A 416 -0.24 32.27 -19.61
C MET A 416 -0.88 33.65 -19.78
N ARG A 417 -1.36 33.98 -20.99
CA ARG A 417 -2.08 35.24 -21.25
C ARG A 417 -3.32 35.39 -20.37
N ARG A 418 -4.07 34.31 -20.15
CA ARG A 418 -5.25 34.34 -19.26
C ARG A 418 -4.88 34.54 -17.80
N VAL A 419 -3.79 33.91 -17.35
CA VAL A 419 -3.30 34.04 -15.97
C VAL A 419 -2.82 35.47 -15.69
N LEU A 420 -2.08 36.07 -16.62
CA LEU A 420 -1.59 37.45 -16.49
C LEU A 420 -2.72 38.48 -16.58
N ALA A 421 -3.66 38.32 -17.52
CA ALA A 421 -4.83 39.19 -17.59
C ALA A 421 -5.68 39.13 -16.30
N LYS A 422 -5.76 37.96 -15.67
CA LYS A 422 -6.42 37.81 -14.36
C LYS A 422 -5.64 38.53 -13.25
N ALA A 423 -4.31 38.46 -13.27
CA ALA A 423 -3.46 39.16 -12.31
C ALA A 423 -3.56 40.70 -12.42
N GLU A 424 -3.69 41.24 -13.64
CA GLU A 424 -3.91 42.67 -13.89
C GLU A 424 -5.31 43.14 -13.44
N ASN A 425 -6.34 42.29 -13.64
CA ASN A 425 -7.71 42.60 -13.19
C ASN A 425 -7.84 42.60 -11.66
N THR A 426 -7.19 41.68 -10.94
CA THR A 426 -7.19 41.67 -9.47
C THR A 426 -6.54 42.93 -8.90
N ARG A 427 -5.48 43.44 -9.54
CA ARG A 427 -4.82 44.70 -9.15
C ARG A 427 -5.68 45.94 -9.39
N THR A 428 -6.47 45.95 -10.47
CA THR A 428 -7.38 47.08 -10.76
C THR A 428 -8.61 47.09 -9.86
N GLU A 429 -9.08 45.92 -9.41
CA GLU A 429 -10.12 45.82 -8.37
C GLU A 429 -9.59 46.26 -6.99
N GLU A 430 -8.39 45.84 -6.57
CA GLU A 430 -7.78 46.30 -5.31
C GLU A 430 -7.49 47.81 -5.32
N ALA A 431 -6.99 48.35 -6.44
CA ALA A 431 -6.81 49.80 -6.60
C ALA A 431 -8.13 50.58 -6.61
N HIS A 432 -9.24 49.99 -7.10
CA HIS A 432 -10.56 50.61 -7.02
C HIS A 432 -11.17 50.56 -5.60
N VAL A 433 -10.88 49.53 -4.81
CA VAL A 433 -11.31 49.43 -3.40
C VAL A 433 -10.59 50.46 -2.53
N ASP A 434 -9.30 50.72 -2.78
CA ASP A 434 -8.54 51.74 -2.06
C ASP A 434 -8.99 53.18 -2.38
N VAL A 435 -9.50 53.44 -3.60
CA VAL A 435 -10.05 54.74 -3.99
C VAL A 435 -11.49 54.95 -3.46
N VAL A 436 -12.27 53.89 -3.27
CA VAL A 436 -13.65 54.00 -2.71
C VAL A 436 -13.65 54.04 -1.17
N SER A 437 -12.59 53.58 -0.50
CA SER A 437 -12.46 53.70 0.96
C SER A 437 -11.90 55.06 1.43
N SER A 438 -11.51 55.93 0.50
CA SER A 438 -10.94 57.26 0.76
C SER A 438 -11.80 58.43 0.25
N ALA A 439 -13.08 58.19 -0.07
CA ALA A 439 -14.07 59.20 -0.44
C ALA A 439 -15.15 59.40 0.63
#